data_AF-A0A165H1V6-F1
#
_entry.id   AF-A0A165H1V6-F1
#
_cell.length_a   1.000
_cell.length_b   1.000
_cell.length_c   1.000
_cell.angle_alpha   90.00
_cell.angle_beta   90.00
_cell.angle_gamma   90.00
#
_symmetry.space_group_name_H-M   'P 1'
#
loop_
_entity.id
_entity.type
_entity.pdbx_description
1 polymer ?
#
loop_
_entity_poly.entity_id
_entity_poly.type
_entity_poly.pdbx_seq_one_letter_code
_entity_poly.pdbx_strand_id
1 'polypeptide(L)'
;MLPARVHKSRVRKVLDGVLADPKTSSFFIEAVENIVKVGARVAESAMGQYAVFENIQPGYYGERGSVVLHQALFALYPPEVLNTAQPRYAPLSTQTFIHSVLVPEAALALIMQDTGSSRPDALKTMRASSRYGSLMFPD
;
A
#
# COMPACT_ATOMS: atom_id res chain seq x y z
N MET A 1 -2.44 -9.72 21.26
CA MET A 1 -2.63 -8.25 21.07
C MET A 1 -1.66 -7.76 19.99
N LEU A 2 -2.19 -7.37 18.82
CA LEU A 2 -1.45 -6.86 17.66
C LEU A 2 -0.66 -5.53 17.83
N PRO A 3 -0.95 -4.62 18.80
CA PRO A 3 -0.25 -3.33 18.88
C PRO A 3 1.26 -3.43 19.13
N ALA A 4 1.73 -4.50 19.79
CA ALA A 4 3.15 -4.68 20.10
C ALA A 4 3.98 -5.22 18.92
N ARG A 5 3.36 -5.81 17.89
CA ARG A 5 4.09 -6.44 16.76
C ARG A 5 4.52 -5.43 15.68
N VAL A 6 3.88 -4.26 15.66
CA VAL A 6 4.20 -3.12 14.76
C VAL A 6 5.51 -2.42 15.19
N HIS A 7 6.04 -2.70 16.39
CA HIS A 7 7.35 -2.20 16.85
C HIS A 7 8.57 -2.96 16.27
N LYS A 8 8.39 -3.85 15.29
CA LYS A 8 9.51 -4.62 14.72
C LYS A 8 10.23 -3.84 13.61
N SER A 9 11.52 -3.60 13.83
CA SER A 9 12.44 -2.82 13.00
C SER A 9 12.45 -3.14 11.49
N ARG A 10 11.92 -4.28 11.04
CA ARG A 10 11.92 -4.69 9.63
C ARG A 10 10.83 -4.02 8.79
N VAL A 11 9.57 -3.97 9.24
CA VAL A 11 8.48 -3.35 8.47
C VAL A 11 8.76 -1.86 8.30
N ARG A 12 9.14 -1.18 9.38
CA ARG A 12 9.54 0.23 9.34
C ARG A 12 10.72 0.48 8.41
N LYS A 13 11.77 -0.36 8.44
CA LYS A 13 12.92 -0.23 7.51
C LYS A 13 12.51 -0.36 6.04
N VAL A 14 11.58 -1.26 5.71
CA VAL A 14 11.07 -1.38 4.34
C VAL A 14 10.33 -0.12 3.92
N LEU A 15 9.43 0.37 4.78
CA LEU A 15 8.64 1.57 4.51
C LEU A 15 9.50 2.84 4.45
N ASP A 16 10.51 2.97 5.32
CA ASP A 16 11.47 4.07 5.28
C ASP A 16 12.30 4.04 3.98
N GLY A 17 12.66 2.84 3.50
CA GLY A 17 13.33 2.66 2.22
C GLY A 17 12.47 3.12 1.04
N VAL A 18 11.18 2.77 1.05
CA VAL A 18 10.21 3.22 0.04
C VAL A 18 9.98 4.72 0.12
N LEU A 19 9.96 5.32 1.32
CA LEU A 19 9.82 6.77 1.48
C LEU A 19 11.08 7.54 1.04
N ALA A 20 12.26 6.92 1.17
CA ALA A 20 13.52 7.47 0.72
C ALA A 20 13.66 7.40 -0.81
N ASP A 21 13.31 6.27 -1.41
CA ASP A 21 13.30 6.07 -2.87
C ASP A 21 12.06 5.28 -3.32
N PRO A 22 10.94 5.97 -3.63
CA PRO A 22 9.69 5.33 -4.02
C PRO A 22 9.79 4.45 -5.26
N LYS A 23 10.75 4.72 -6.16
CA LYS A 23 10.93 3.97 -7.41
C LYS A 23 11.39 2.53 -7.19
N THR A 24 11.85 2.20 -5.98
CA THR A 24 12.17 0.82 -5.59
C THR A 24 10.93 -0.06 -5.37
N SER A 25 9.74 0.56 -5.20
CA SER A 25 8.49 -0.14 -5.01
C SER A 25 7.79 -0.42 -6.34
N SER A 26 7.48 -1.69 -6.59
CA SER A 26 6.61 -2.08 -7.71
C SER A 26 5.23 -1.43 -7.62
N PHE A 27 4.71 -1.22 -6.41
CA PHE A 27 3.42 -0.58 -6.20
C PHE A 27 3.44 0.91 -6.56
N PHE A 28 4.56 1.62 -6.31
CA PHE A 28 4.74 2.99 -6.74
C PHE A 28 4.78 3.10 -8.27
N ILE A 29 5.53 2.22 -8.93
CA ILE A 29 5.60 2.17 -10.40
C ILE A 29 4.20 1.94 -10.99
N GLU A 30 3.48 0.93 -10.50
CA GLU A 30 2.10 0.61 -10.91
C GLU A 30 1.14 1.80 -10.69
N ALA A 31 1.26 2.50 -9.55
CA ALA A 31 0.43 3.66 -9.23
C ALA A 31 0.71 4.85 -10.16
N VAL A 32 1.98 5.13 -10.46
CA VAL A 32 2.36 6.19 -11.39
C VAL A 32 1.91 5.87 -12.81
N GLU A 33 2.09 4.63 -13.26
CA GLU A 33 1.59 4.16 -14.56
C GLU A 33 0.08 4.34 -14.69
N ASN A 34 -0.67 4.04 -13.62
CA ASN A 34 -2.11 4.28 -13.59
C ASN A 34 -2.44 5.78 -13.75
N ILE A 35 -1.76 6.68 -13.01
CA ILE A 35 -1.94 8.13 -13.16
C ILE A 35 -1.62 8.59 -14.59
N VAL A 36 -0.55 8.07 -15.20
CA VAL A 36 -0.19 8.40 -16.59
C VAL A 36 -1.27 7.93 -17.56
N LYS A 37 -1.87 6.75 -17.31
CA LYS A 37 -2.88 6.15 -18.18
C LYS A 37 -4.24 6.85 -18.12
N VAL A 38 -4.75 7.13 -16.93
CA VAL A 38 -6.12 7.68 -16.75
C VAL A 38 -6.15 9.17 -16.45
N GLY A 39 -5.00 9.77 -16.15
CA GLY A 39 -4.86 11.15 -15.70
C GLY A 39 -5.07 11.31 -14.20
N ALA A 40 -4.29 12.19 -13.56
CA ALA A 40 -4.31 12.42 -12.11
C ALA A 40 -5.72 12.74 -11.58
N ARG A 41 -6.48 13.57 -12.30
CA ARG A 41 -7.85 13.95 -11.89
C ARG A 41 -8.81 12.77 -11.82
N VAL A 42 -8.66 11.79 -12.71
CA VAL A 42 -9.52 10.58 -12.72
C VAL A 42 -9.04 9.60 -11.67
N ALA A 43 -7.73 9.39 -11.55
CA ALA A 43 -7.13 8.52 -10.54
C ALA A 43 -7.40 8.98 -9.10
N GLU A 44 -7.49 10.30 -8.88
CA GLU A 44 -7.76 10.91 -7.57
C GLU A 44 -9.24 11.20 -7.33
N SER A 45 -10.11 10.94 -8.31
CA SER A 45 -11.56 11.03 -8.10
C SER A 45 -12.02 10.01 -7.06
N ALA A 46 -13.18 10.25 -6.43
CA ALA A 46 -13.77 9.29 -5.51
C ALA A 46 -13.91 7.90 -6.14
N MET A 47 -14.27 7.82 -7.43
CA MET A 47 -14.38 6.55 -8.16
C MET A 47 -13.00 5.93 -8.47
N GLY A 48 -11.98 6.72 -8.80
CA GLY A 48 -10.62 6.23 -9.03
C GLY A 48 -9.97 5.71 -7.76
N GLN A 49 -10.15 6.42 -6.64
CA GLN A 49 -9.71 5.99 -5.32
C GLN A 49 -10.48 4.76 -4.86
N TYR A 50 -11.78 4.67 -5.16
CA TYR A 50 -12.61 3.49 -4.87
C TYR A 50 -12.16 2.28 -5.70
N ALA A 51 -11.86 2.45 -6.99
CA ALA A 51 -11.36 1.36 -7.85
C ALA A 51 -9.97 0.86 -7.42
N VAL A 52 -9.10 1.76 -6.95
CA VAL A 52 -7.82 1.38 -6.33
C VAL A 52 -8.07 0.64 -5.01
N PHE A 53 -8.99 1.14 -4.19
CA PHE A 53 -9.36 0.51 -2.93
C PHE A 53 -9.95 -0.89 -3.15
N GLU A 54 -10.85 -1.09 -4.12
CA GLU A 54 -11.42 -2.39 -4.48
C GLU A 54 -10.39 -3.33 -5.12
N ASN A 55 -9.51 -2.84 -5.99
CA ASN A 55 -8.45 -3.67 -6.58
C ASN A 55 -7.41 -4.11 -5.54
N ILE A 56 -7.11 -3.27 -4.56
CA ILE A 56 -6.22 -3.60 -3.44
C ILE A 56 -6.95 -4.45 -2.39
N GLN A 57 -8.27 -4.29 -2.26
CA GLN A 57 -9.09 -5.00 -1.29
C GLN A 57 -9.80 -6.17 -1.95
N PRO A 58 -9.12 -7.30 -1.96
CA PRO A 58 -9.88 -8.52 -1.75
C PRO A 58 -9.21 -9.51 -0.78
N GLY A 59 -10.03 -10.09 0.09
CA GLY A 59 -9.68 -11.26 0.91
C GLY A 59 -8.96 -11.00 2.24
N TYR A 60 -7.81 -10.30 2.28
CA TYR A 60 -6.89 -10.53 3.42
C TYR A 60 -7.01 -9.59 4.63
N TYR A 61 -7.36 -8.31 4.46
CA TYR A 61 -7.42 -7.38 5.61
C TYR A 61 -8.84 -7.12 6.12
N GLY A 62 -9.88 -7.43 5.33
CA GLY A 62 -11.23 -6.96 5.62
C GLY A 62 -11.27 -5.44 5.86
N GLU A 63 -12.42 -4.95 6.33
CA GLU A 63 -12.56 -3.54 6.72
C GLU A 63 -11.65 -3.18 7.91
N ARG A 64 -11.48 -4.12 8.85
CA ARG A 64 -10.76 -3.90 10.12
C ARG A 64 -9.24 -3.87 10.00
N GLY A 65 -8.63 -4.71 9.16
CA GLY A 65 -7.18 -4.77 8.98
C GLY A 65 -6.64 -3.57 8.19
N SER A 66 -7.43 -3.03 7.26
CA SER A 66 -7.12 -1.78 6.55
C SER A 66 -7.11 -0.61 7.54
N VAL A 67 -8.11 -0.51 8.42
CA VAL A 67 -8.15 0.51 9.47
C VAL A 67 -6.96 0.41 10.42
N VAL A 68 -6.57 -0.80 10.83
CA VAL A 68 -5.41 -0.99 11.72
C VAL A 68 -4.09 -0.63 11.02
N LEU A 69 -3.92 -1.00 9.75
CA LEU A 69 -2.76 -0.61 8.94
C LEU A 69 -2.70 0.90 8.74
N HIS A 70 -3.83 1.51 8.42
CA HIS A 70 -3.93 2.95 8.23
C HIS A 70 -3.60 3.71 9.51
N GLN A 71 -4.16 3.29 10.66
CA GLN A 71 -3.83 3.86 11.97
C GLN A 71 -2.36 3.68 12.33
N ALA A 72 -1.78 2.50 12.05
CA ALA A 72 -0.35 2.25 12.28
C ALA A 72 0.54 3.12 11.39
N LEU A 73 0.19 3.31 10.12
CA LEU A 73 0.92 4.16 9.19
C LEU A 73 0.84 5.63 9.60
N PHE A 74 -0.33 6.13 10.01
CA PHE A 74 -0.47 7.50 10.51
C PHE A 74 0.32 7.75 11.80
N ALA A 75 0.45 6.74 12.67
CA ALA A 75 1.28 6.83 13.86
C ALA A 75 2.79 6.82 13.53
N LEU A 76 3.21 6.10 12.48
CA LEU A 76 4.61 6.00 12.06
C LEU A 76 5.07 7.17 11.18
N TYR A 77 4.16 7.70 10.36
CA TYR A 77 4.40 8.75 9.39
C TYR A 77 3.36 9.86 9.58
N PRO A 78 3.60 10.79 10.51
CA PRO A 78 2.76 11.96 10.69
C PRO A 78 2.65 12.77 9.40
N PRO A 79 1.56 13.52 9.18
CA PRO A 79 1.35 14.33 7.99
C PRO A 79 2.54 15.24 7.63
N GLU A 80 3.23 15.79 8.63
CA GLU A 80 4.38 16.67 8.45
C GLU A 80 5.57 15.97 7.78
N VAL A 81 5.80 14.71 8.15
CA VAL A 81 6.85 13.86 7.56
C VAL A 81 6.51 13.53 6.11
N LEU A 82 5.27 13.15 5.85
CA LEU A 82 4.81 12.82 4.50
C LEU A 82 4.84 14.04 3.58
N ASN A 83 4.37 15.20 4.06
CA ASN A 83 4.41 16.45 3.31
C ASN A 83 5.83 16.86 2.93
N THR A 84 6.80 16.65 3.82
CA THR A 84 8.22 16.90 3.52
C THR A 84 8.77 15.93 2.46
N ALA A 85 8.28 14.69 2.45
CA ALA A 85 8.66 13.68 1.46
C ALA A 85 7.91 13.79 0.13
N GLN A 86 6.87 14.62 0.04
CA GLN A 86 5.99 14.76 -1.14
C GLN A 86 6.71 14.91 -2.48
N PRO A 87 7.78 15.73 -2.60
CA PRO A 87 8.49 15.86 -3.86
C PRO A 87 9.09 14.54 -4.38
N ARG A 88 9.31 13.54 -3.50
CA ARG A 88 9.91 12.25 -3.86
C ARG A 88 8.92 11.29 -4.49
N TYR A 89 7.64 11.39 -4.15
CA TYR A 89 6.58 10.52 -4.64
C TYR A 89 5.61 11.21 -5.60
N ALA A 90 5.90 12.45 -6.01
CA ALA A 90 5.24 13.06 -7.17
C ALA A 90 5.36 12.11 -8.40
N PRO A 91 4.32 11.98 -9.24
CA PRO A 91 3.11 12.79 -9.31
C PRO A 91 1.96 12.38 -8.37
N LEU A 92 2.15 11.41 -7.47
CA LEU A 92 1.09 10.97 -6.56
C LEU A 92 0.83 12.04 -5.49
N SER A 93 -0.44 12.29 -5.14
CA SER A 93 -0.76 12.97 -3.88
C SER A 93 -0.39 12.09 -2.68
N THR A 94 -0.27 12.71 -1.51
CA THR A 94 0.02 12.01 -0.25
C THR A 94 -0.99 10.90 0.03
N GLN A 95 -2.28 11.15 -0.23
CA GLN A 95 -3.34 10.16 -0.02
C GLN A 95 -3.19 8.97 -0.96
N THR A 96 -2.98 9.22 -2.27
CA THR A 96 -2.74 8.16 -3.25
C THR A 96 -1.47 7.38 -2.94
N PHE A 97 -0.42 8.04 -2.47
CA PHE A 97 0.82 7.38 -2.06
C PHE A 97 0.61 6.46 -0.85
N ILE A 98 -0.15 6.90 0.17
CA ILE A 98 -0.48 6.05 1.32
C ILE A 98 -1.24 4.81 0.86
N HIS A 99 -2.35 5.00 0.12
CA HIS A 99 -3.26 3.91 -0.23
C HIS A 99 -2.66 2.95 -1.27
N SER A 100 -2.05 3.48 -2.32
CA SER A 100 -1.56 2.67 -3.45
C SER A 100 -0.15 2.14 -3.23
N VAL A 101 0.61 2.64 -2.24
CA VAL A 101 2.02 2.27 -2.05
C VAL A 101 2.31 1.85 -0.60
N LEU A 102 2.14 2.74 0.38
CA LEU A 102 2.56 2.42 1.76
C LEU A 102 1.72 1.31 2.40
N VAL A 103 0.41 1.31 2.18
CA VAL A 103 -0.49 0.24 2.65
C VAL A 103 -0.11 -1.12 2.06
N PRO A 104 0.01 -1.29 0.72
CA PRO A 104 0.39 -2.58 0.15
C PRO A 104 1.84 -2.99 0.49
N GLU A 105 2.79 -2.06 0.62
CA GLU A 105 4.15 -2.39 1.09
C GLU A 105 4.15 -2.86 2.56
N ALA A 106 3.37 -2.20 3.43
CA ALA A 106 3.23 -2.60 4.82
C ALA A 106 2.61 -3.99 4.93
N ALA A 107 1.57 -4.25 4.12
CA ALA A 107 0.93 -5.56 4.04
C ALA A 107 1.91 -6.65 3.59
N LEU A 108 2.63 -6.42 2.49
CA LEU A 108 3.62 -7.35 1.97
C LEU A 108 4.72 -7.64 3.00
N ALA A 109 5.23 -6.60 3.67
CA ALA A 109 6.24 -6.75 4.71
C ALA A 109 5.73 -7.55 5.91
N LEU A 110 4.46 -7.39 6.31
CA LEU A 110 3.84 -8.20 7.36
C LEU A 110 3.70 -9.66 6.95
N ILE A 111 3.24 -9.93 5.73
CA ILE A 111 3.12 -11.30 5.19
C ILE A 111 4.50 -11.97 5.19
N MET A 112 5.53 -11.31 4.63
CA MET A 112 6.90 -11.81 4.65
C MET A 112 7.40 -12.10 6.08
N GLN A 113 7.05 -11.25 7.04
CA GLN A 113 7.46 -11.43 8.43
C GLN A 113 6.75 -12.60 9.10
N ASP A 114 5.46 -12.81 8.81
CA ASP A 114 4.66 -13.84 9.45
C ASP A 114 4.87 -15.22 8.81
N THR A 115 5.11 -15.29 7.50
CA THR A 115 5.33 -16.56 6.78
C THR A 115 6.82 -16.91 6.62
N GLY A 116 7.73 -15.95 6.85
CA GLY A 116 9.16 -16.11 6.59
C GLY A 116 9.50 -16.25 5.10
N SER A 117 8.55 -15.98 4.20
CA SER A 117 8.71 -16.21 2.77
C SER A 117 9.49 -15.09 2.07
N SER A 118 10.00 -15.41 0.87
CA SER A 118 10.62 -14.41 0.00
C SER A 118 9.62 -13.34 -0.44
N ARG A 119 10.09 -12.14 -0.84
CA ARG A 119 9.21 -11.08 -1.36
C ARG A 119 8.33 -11.56 -2.53
N PRO A 120 8.85 -12.29 -3.54
CA PRO A 120 8.02 -12.84 -4.62
C PRO A 120 6.92 -13.80 -4.13
N ASP A 121 7.23 -14.69 -3.18
CA ASP A 121 6.25 -15.65 -2.65
C ASP A 121 5.18 -14.97 -1.79
N ALA A 122 5.60 -13.99 -0.99
CA ALA A 122 4.70 -13.18 -0.20
C ALA A 122 3.82 -12.30 -1.11
N LEU A 123 4.36 -11.76 -2.20
CA LEU A 123 3.60 -11.01 -3.20
C LEU A 123 2.61 -11.91 -3.93
N LYS A 124 3.01 -13.14 -4.28
CA LYS A 124 2.11 -14.13 -4.86
C LYS A 124 0.99 -14.49 -3.88
N THR A 125 1.31 -14.67 -2.60
CA THR A 125 0.33 -14.93 -1.54
C THR A 125 -0.63 -13.75 -1.40
N MET A 126 -0.10 -12.53 -1.30
CA MET A 126 -0.86 -11.29 -1.22
C MET A 126 -1.79 -11.11 -2.42
N ARG A 127 -1.29 -11.33 -3.65
CA ARG A 127 -2.07 -11.26 -4.90
C ARG A 127 -3.04 -12.41 -5.05
N ALA A 128 -2.74 -13.61 -4.56
CA ALA A 128 -3.66 -14.75 -4.60
C ALA A 128 -4.81 -14.57 -3.61
N SER A 129 -4.54 -14.00 -2.43
CA SER A 129 -5.57 -13.59 -1.49
C SER A 129 -6.42 -12.44 -2.05
N SER A 130 -5.81 -11.52 -2.79
CA SER A 130 -6.51 -10.48 -3.56
C SER A 130 -7.35 -11.07 -4.68
N ARG A 131 -6.84 -11.97 -5.51
CA ARG A 131 -7.65 -12.56 -6.60
C ARG A 131 -8.89 -13.33 -6.11
N TYR A 132 -8.97 -13.70 -4.83
CA TYR A 132 -10.14 -14.35 -4.25
C TYR A 132 -11.35 -13.42 -4.03
N GLY A 133 -11.16 -12.10 -3.94
CA GLY A 133 -12.29 -11.16 -3.90
C GLY A 133 -12.42 -10.29 -5.16
N SER A 134 -11.42 -10.24 -6.06
CA SER A 134 -11.57 -9.60 -7.37
C SER A 134 -12.28 -10.49 -8.41
N LEU A 135 -12.43 -11.80 -8.15
CA LEU A 135 -13.19 -12.71 -9.03
C LEU A 135 -14.72 -12.53 -8.93
N MET A 136 -15.22 -11.62 -8.09
CA MET A 136 -16.66 -11.36 -7.98
C MET A 136 -17.22 -10.38 -9.03
N PHE A 137 -16.41 -9.67 -9.81
CA PHE A 137 -16.90 -8.82 -10.90
C PHE A 137 -15.93 -8.79 -12.09
N PRO A 138 -16.17 -9.62 -13.13
CA PRO A 138 -15.57 -9.44 -14.43
C PRO A 138 -16.25 -8.28 -15.18
N ASP A 139 -15.48 -7.57 -15.99
CA ASP A 139 -15.97 -6.98 -17.24
C ASP A 139 -15.48 -7.87 -18.39
#